data_AF-A0A957M3P8-F1
#
_entry.id   AF-A0A957M3P8-F1
#
_cell.length_a   1.000
_cell.length_b   1.000
_cell.length_c   1.000
_cell.angle_alpha   90.00
_cell.angle_beta   90.00
_cell.angle_gamma   90.00
#
_symmetry.space_group_name_H-M   'P 1'
#
loop_
_entity.id
_entity.type
_entity.pdbx_description
1 polymer ?
#
loop_
_entity_poly.entity_id
_entity_poly.type
_entity_poly.pdbx_seq_one_letter_code
_entity_poly.pdbx_strand_id
1 'polypeptide(L)' 'VTDFARLPGWEWMARPDLFDAFVAGYGRAFAPRELIQLRVARVLYALGAIVWGNEYNYFGFAAEGRQALQQLASEPW' A
#
# COMPACT_ATOMS: atom_id res chain seq x y z
N VAL A 1 6.02 2.50 -9.40
CA VAL A 1 4.96 1.80 -8.64
C VAL A 1 5.35 1.59 -7.18
N THR A 2 6.59 1.17 -6.87
CA THR A 2 7.02 0.92 -5.48
C THR A 2 6.94 2.14 -4.56
N ASP A 3 7.24 3.34 -5.07
CA ASP A 3 7.11 4.58 -4.29
C ASP A 3 5.68 4.88 -3.84
N PHE A 4 4.69 4.21 -4.45
CA PHE A 4 3.27 4.32 -4.12
C PHE A 4 2.78 3.17 -3.23
N ALA A 5 3.67 2.24 -2.88
CA ALA A 5 3.35 1.09 -2.03
C ALA A 5 3.08 1.50 -0.58
N ARG A 6 3.61 2.65 -0.13
CA ARG A 6 3.34 3.25 1.18
C ARG A 6 3.41 4.78 1.10
N LEU A 7 2.47 5.47 1.76
CA LEU A 7 2.53 6.88 2.19
C LEU A 7 1.82 6.95 3.55
N PRO A 8 2.17 7.87 4.47
CA PRO A 8 2.84 7.61 5.75
C PRO A 8 2.05 6.77 6.78
N GLY A 9 0.82 6.38 6.48
CA GLY A 9 -0.05 5.49 7.24
C GLY A 9 -1.13 4.81 6.39
N TRP A 10 -0.83 4.47 5.13
CA TRP A 10 -1.76 3.89 4.14
C TRP A 10 -2.91 4.82 3.72
N GLU A 11 -2.68 6.13 3.76
CA GLU A 11 -3.67 7.14 3.36
C GLU A 11 -4.11 6.94 1.93
N TRP A 12 -3.26 6.45 1.03
CA TRP A 12 -3.69 6.09 -0.33
C TRP A 12 -4.78 5.03 -0.38
N MET A 13 -4.81 4.13 0.60
CA MET A 13 -5.86 3.12 0.71
C MET A 13 -7.10 3.68 1.41
N ALA A 14 -6.93 4.55 2.41
CA ALA A 14 -8.06 5.19 3.11
C ALA A 14 -8.71 6.36 2.32
N ARG A 15 -7.95 6.98 1.42
CA ARG A 15 -8.29 8.16 0.62
C ARG A 15 -7.84 7.96 -0.83
N PRO A 16 -8.47 7.01 -1.56
CA PRO A 16 -8.14 6.75 -2.95
C PRO A 16 -8.31 7.99 -3.84
N ASP A 17 -9.20 8.91 -3.47
CA ASP A 17 -9.39 10.20 -4.14
C ASP A 17 -8.12 11.07 -4.14
N LEU A 18 -7.35 11.05 -3.04
CA LEU A 18 -6.09 11.80 -2.95
C LEU A 18 -5.00 11.15 -3.81
N PHE A 19 -4.99 9.81 -3.85
CA PHE A 19 -4.08 9.06 -4.71
C PHE A 19 -4.34 9.36 -6.18
N ASP A 20 -5.61 9.35 -6.59
CA ASP A 20 -6.02 9.65 -7.96
C ASP A 20 -5.65 11.10 -8.35
N ALA A 21 -5.89 12.07 -7.46
CA ALA A 21 -5.49 13.46 -7.68
C ALA A 21 -3.97 13.62 -7.83
N PHE A 22 -3.19 12.89 -7.01
CA PHE A 22 -1.72 12.90 -7.11
C PHE A 22 -1.25 12.31 -8.44
N VAL A 23 -1.82 11.18 -8.86
CA VAL A 23 -1.46 10.51 -10.13
C VAL A 23 -1.92 11.32 -11.34
N ALA A 24 -3.03 12.05 -11.26
CA ALA A 24 -3.46 12.98 -12.30
C ALA A 24 -2.39 14.04 -12.60
N GLY A 25 -1.62 14.46 -11.60
CA GLY A 25 -0.48 15.37 -11.75
C GLY A 25 0.65 14.84 -12.64
N TYR A 26 0.77 13.52 -12.81
CA TYR A 26 1.75 12.88 -13.72
C TYR A 26 1.31 12.90 -15.20
N GLY A 27 0.10 13.38 -15.50
CA GLY A 27 -0.42 13.47 -16.87
C GLY A 27 -0.80 12.14 -17.50
N ARG A 28 -0.79 11.04 -16.75
CA ARG A 28 -1.28 9.72 -17.19
C ARG A 28 -1.82 8.90 -16.02
N ALA A 29 -2.81 8.07 -16.31
CA ALA A 29 -3.23 7.01 -15.41
C ALA A 29 -2.22 5.85 -15.39
N PHE A 30 -2.29 5.02 -14.34
CA PHE A 30 -1.61 3.73 -14.34
C PHE A 30 -2.21 2.81 -15.40
N ALA A 31 -1.34 2.13 -16.15
CA ALA A 31 -1.74 1.03 -16.99
C ALA A 31 -2.24 -0.15 -16.12
N PRO A 32 -3.10 -1.04 -16.65
CA PRO A 32 -3.62 -2.19 -15.88
C PRO A 32 -2.51 -3.05 -15.23
N ARG A 33 -1.39 -3.24 -15.94
CA ARG A 33 -0.23 -3.98 -15.41
C ARG A 33 0.42 -3.26 -14.22
N GLU A 34 0.47 -1.93 -14.24
CA GLU A 34 1.06 -1.13 -13.16
C GLU A 34 0.18 -1.15 -11.91
N LEU A 35 -1.15 -1.22 -12.07
CA LEU A 35 -2.09 -1.41 -10.95
C LEU A 35 -1.87 -2.76 -10.26
N ILE A 36 -1.68 -3.83 -11.04
CA ILE A 36 -1.33 -5.16 -10.50
C ILE A 36 0.00 -5.10 -9.76
N GLN A 37 1.02 -4.47 -10.36
CA GLN A 37 2.33 -4.32 -9.73
C GLN A 37 2.27 -3.49 -8.43
N LEU A 38 1.46 -2.43 -8.42
CA LEU A 38 1.24 -1.61 -7.24
C LEU A 38 0.59 -2.41 -6.12
N ARG A 39 -0.43 -3.23 -6.43
CA ARG A 39 -1.06 -4.12 -5.45
C ARG A 39 -0.05 -5.12 -4.86
N VAL A 40 0.75 -5.75 -5.71
CA VAL A 40 1.83 -6.66 -5.26
C VAL A 40 2.84 -5.92 -4.38
N ALA A 41 3.25 -4.71 -4.77
CA ALA A 41 4.18 -3.91 -3.98
C ALA A 41 3.62 -3.54 -2.60
N ARG A 42 2.32 -3.20 -2.53
CA ARG A 42 1.61 -2.96 -1.26
C ARG A 42 1.59 -4.22 -0.39
N VAL A 43 1.25 -5.38 -0.94
CA VAL A 43 1.29 -6.65 -0.20
C VAL A 43 2.69 -6.94 0.36
N LEU A 44 3.73 -6.81 -0.47
CA LEU A 44 5.11 -7.05 -0.06
C LEU A 44 5.56 -6.07 1.03
N TYR A 45 5.19 -4.79 0.90
CA TYR A 45 5.47 -3.78 1.92
C TYR A 45 4.80 -4.13 3.25
N ALA A 46 3.51 -4.46 3.25
CA ALA A 46 2.76 -4.84 4.44
C ALA A 46 3.35 -6.09 5.12
N LEU A 47 3.75 -7.09 4.32
CA LEU A 47 4.41 -8.30 4.83
C LEU A 47 5.75 -7.97 5.50
N GLY A 48 6.55 -7.10 4.87
CA GLY A 48 7.82 -6.63 5.42
C GLY A 48 7.64 -5.88 6.74
N ALA A 49 6.63 -5.00 6.83
CA ALA A 49 6.29 -4.29 8.06
C ALA A 49 5.88 -5.25 9.20
N ILE A 50 5.18 -6.34 8.89
CA ILE A 50 4.84 -7.39 9.86
C ILE A 50 6.10 -8.12 10.34
N VAL A 51 6.91 -8.65 9.41
CA VAL A 51 8.11 -9.44 9.76
C VAL A 51 9.06 -8.58 10.58
N TRP A 52 9.46 -7.43 10.06
CA TRP A 52 10.39 -6.52 10.72
C TRP A 52 9.82 -5.99 12.05
N GLY A 53 8.54 -5.61 12.08
CA GLY A 53 7.89 -5.12 13.29
C GLY A 53 7.85 -6.15 14.42
N ASN A 54 7.67 -7.44 14.10
CA ASN A 54 7.74 -8.51 15.12
C ASN A 54 9.19 -8.81 15.53
N GLU A 55 10.14 -8.88 14.59
CA GLU A 55 11.55 -9.18 14.89
C GLU A 55 12.20 -8.16 15.83
N TYR A 56 11.85 -6.89 15.68
CA TYR A 56 12.47 -5.78 16.42
C TYR A 56 11.56 -5.18 17.50
N ASN A 57 10.45 -5.84 17.85
CA ASN A 57 9.45 -5.39 18.84
C ASN A 57 8.83 -4.01 18.54
N TYR A 58 8.81 -3.60 17.27
CA TYR A 58 8.07 -2.42 16.82
C TYR A 58 6.65 -2.79 16.41
N PHE A 59 5.82 -3.11 17.41
CA PHE A 59 4.47 -3.64 17.18
C PHE A 59 3.54 -2.70 16.41
N GLY A 60 3.80 -1.39 16.40
CA GLY A 60 3.07 -0.42 15.57
C GLY A 60 3.17 -0.75 14.08
N PHE A 61 4.36 -1.09 13.59
CA PHE A 61 4.55 -1.49 12.18
C PHE A 61 3.87 -2.83 11.89
N ALA A 62 3.92 -3.78 12.82
CA ALA A 62 3.27 -5.06 12.64
C ALA A 62 1.73 -4.96 12.65
N ALA A 63 1.17 -4.05 13.45
CA ALA A 63 -0.26 -3.74 13.43
C ALA A 63 -0.66 -3.04 12.12
N GLU A 64 0.11 -2.03 11.70
CA GLU A 64 -0.09 -1.31 10.44
C GLU A 64 -0.09 -2.27 9.24
N GLY A 65 0.91 -3.14 9.14
CA GLY A 65 0.98 -4.12 8.05
C GLY A 65 -0.19 -5.12 8.05
N ARG A 66 -0.68 -5.53 9.23
CA ARG A 66 -1.86 -6.40 9.33
C ARG A 66 -3.13 -5.69 8.85
N GLN A 67 -3.33 -4.44 9.24
CA GLN A 67 -4.47 -3.62 8.78
C GLN A 67 -4.44 -3.44 7.26
N ALA A 68 -3.26 -3.17 6.69
CA ALA A 68 -3.09 -3.03 5.25
C ALA A 68 -3.43 -4.33 4.49
N LEU A 69 -2.95 -5.49 4.97
CA LEU A 69 -3.29 -6.77 4.34
C LEU A 69 -4.80 -7.08 4.41
N GLN A 70 -5.46 -6.75 5.52
CA GLN A 70 -6.91 -6.92 5.65
C GLN A 70 -7.66 -6.07 4.62
N GLN A 71 -7.25 -4.81 4.45
CA GLN A 71 -7.89 -3.93 3.47
C GLN A 71 -7.59 -4.39 2.03
N LEU A 72 -6.35 -4.74 1.69
CA LEU A 72 -6.00 -5.29 0.37
C LEU A 72 -6.74 -6.60 0.05
N ALA A 73 -7.03 -7.42 1.06
CA ALA A 73 -7.81 -8.65 0.89
C ALA A 73 -9.30 -8.38 0.62
N SER A 74 -9.83 -7.23 1.04
CA SER A 74 -11.21 -6.82 0.78
C SER A 74 -11.42 -6.18 -0.60
N GLU A 75 -10.35 -5.77 -1.27
CA GLU A 75 -10.41 -5.16 -2.60
C GLU A 75 -10.64 -6.22 -3.70
N PRO A 76 -11.53 -5.96 -4.68
CA PRO A 76 -11.71 -6.84 -5.84
C PRO A 76 -10.46 -6.86 -6.72
N TRP A 77 -10.25 -7.95 -7.48
CA TRP A 77 -9.12 -8.13 -8.41
C TRP A 77 -9.37 -7.47 -9.77
#